data_AF-A0A2G6PWR3-F1
#
_entry.id   AF-A0A2G6PWR3-F1
#
_cell.length_a   1.000
_cell.length_b   1.000
_cell.length_c   1.000
_cell.angle_alpha   90.00
_cell.angle_beta   90.00
_cell.angle_gamma   90.00
#
_symmetry.space_group_name_H-M   'P 1'
#
loop_
_entity.id
_entity.type
_entity.pdbx_description
1 polymer ?
#
loop_
_entity_poly.entity_id
_entity_poly.type
_entity_poly.pdbx_seq_one_letter_code
_entity_poly.pdbx_strand_id
1 'polypeptide(L)'
;MFMKSERRSTEKRKTEIIQATLKLAESLPVAKISTRKIAREVGLSQPALFRHFRSSGDLFNAVIEYVREQLAARAQSYFESDQLQAASLKEKLNYIMGGLAEYRTLPKFFYFYASQKAESAGRTRFMLFLSMIQALVAALISEAPEVPESTDEKQAADYLISLIQGQLIGYFDLENHPERGEPSQSEAAKTERARETIANIIAFWYEGVKQGKPEKSAFAEPAKQPKKAFSKLDVRPLVASGIDPFNEIMDSLSTLERNGCLLLITPFKPSPLLSLLKSRNMPVSVKQIDQSWHLVILASKDSCFYDFSDLPAPEPLEKTLEVVSTLPAKSCLWVCVPKMPNLLIPHLTNRGLSHRAHATENPPVYLQILNS
;
A
#
# COMPACT_ATOMS: atom_id res chain seq x y z
N MET A 1 -8.07 36.71 -34.66
CA MET A 1 -8.17 35.31 -35.18
C MET A 1 -6.82 34.56 -35.14
N PHE A 2 -5.66 35.24 -35.15
CA PHE A 2 -4.32 34.61 -35.19
C PHE A 2 -3.89 33.81 -33.93
N MET A 3 -4.22 34.24 -32.72
CA MET A 3 -3.81 33.55 -31.47
C MET A 3 -4.37 32.12 -31.29
N LYS A 4 -5.54 31.82 -31.87
CA LYS A 4 -6.18 30.48 -31.78
C LYS A 4 -5.52 29.48 -32.72
N SER A 5 -4.99 29.95 -33.85
CA SER A 5 -4.23 29.15 -34.82
C SER A 5 -2.84 28.79 -34.27
N GLU A 6 -2.14 29.77 -33.70
CA GLU A 6 -0.79 29.58 -33.16
C GLU A 6 -0.78 28.67 -31.92
N ARG A 7 -1.76 28.82 -31.02
CA ARG A 7 -1.96 27.91 -29.87
C ARG A 7 -2.27 26.48 -30.32
N ARG A 8 -3.13 26.29 -31.33
CA ARG A 8 -3.41 24.97 -31.94
C ARG A 8 -2.15 24.34 -32.56
N SER A 9 -1.29 25.14 -33.19
CA SER A 9 -0.03 24.65 -33.76
C SER A 9 0.97 24.20 -32.68
N THR A 10 1.04 24.92 -31.56
CA THR A 10 1.92 24.59 -30.43
C THR A 10 1.47 23.31 -29.72
N GLU A 11 0.17 23.13 -29.49
CA GLU A 11 -0.36 21.91 -28.87
C GLU A 11 -0.20 20.70 -29.79
N LYS A 12 -0.47 20.85 -31.10
CA LYS A 12 -0.19 19.79 -32.08
C LYS A 12 1.28 19.37 -32.05
N ARG A 13 2.20 20.34 -31.95
CA ARG A 13 3.64 20.07 -31.90
C ARG A 13 4.05 19.34 -30.62
N LYS A 14 3.49 19.69 -29.47
CA LYS A 14 3.72 18.95 -28.22
C LYS A 14 3.24 17.50 -28.35
N THR A 15 2.07 17.27 -28.93
CA THR A 15 1.54 15.92 -29.17
C THR A 15 2.46 15.10 -30.08
N GLU A 16 2.98 15.68 -31.17
CA GLU A 16 3.95 15.03 -32.05
C GLU A 16 5.24 14.60 -31.29
N ILE A 17 5.75 15.46 -30.41
CA ILE A 17 6.93 15.15 -29.57
C ILE A 17 6.61 14.02 -28.56
N ILE A 18 5.44 14.04 -27.94
CA ILE A 18 4.98 13.00 -27.00
C ILE A 18 4.86 11.65 -27.72
N GLN A 19 4.22 11.61 -28.88
CA GLN A 19 4.07 10.40 -29.68
C GLN A 19 5.41 9.84 -30.15
N ALA A 20 6.34 10.71 -30.60
CA ALA A 20 7.70 10.28 -30.93
C ALA A 20 8.45 9.71 -29.71
N THR A 21 8.20 10.24 -28.51
CA THR A 21 8.78 9.71 -27.27
C THR A 21 8.25 8.32 -26.96
N LEU A 22 6.94 8.09 -27.08
CA LEU A 22 6.31 6.78 -26.91
C LEU A 22 6.81 5.75 -27.94
N LYS A 23 7.00 6.18 -29.19
CA LYS A 23 7.55 5.36 -30.28
C LYS A 23 9.00 4.96 -30.01
N LEU A 24 9.83 5.90 -29.53
CA LEU A 24 11.21 5.58 -29.15
C LEU A 24 11.29 4.59 -27.99
N ALA A 25 10.31 4.57 -27.10
CA ALA A 25 10.23 3.60 -26.00
C ALA A 25 9.91 2.17 -26.48
N GLU A 26 9.56 1.98 -27.75
CA GLU A 26 9.40 0.63 -28.30
C GLU A 26 10.72 -0.11 -28.40
N SER A 27 11.78 0.57 -28.85
CA SER A 27 13.08 -0.03 -29.15
C SER A 27 14.16 0.29 -28.13
N LEU A 28 13.89 1.25 -27.22
CA LEU A 28 14.86 1.71 -26.24
C LEU A 28 14.29 1.66 -24.83
N PRO A 29 15.11 1.26 -23.83
CA PRO A 29 14.78 1.52 -22.43
C PRO A 29 14.53 3.01 -22.22
N VAL A 30 13.51 3.37 -21.44
CA VAL A 30 13.10 4.78 -21.21
C VAL A 30 14.27 5.64 -20.74
N ALA A 31 15.12 5.11 -19.85
CA ALA A 31 16.32 5.80 -19.35
C ALA A 31 17.35 6.17 -20.45
N LYS A 32 17.31 5.50 -21.62
CA LYS A 32 18.22 5.75 -22.76
C LYS A 32 17.62 6.65 -23.84
N ILE A 33 16.41 7.17 -23.64
CA ILE A 33 15.74 8.09 -24.57
C ILE A 33 16.21 9.52 -24.28
N SER A 34 17.25 9.97 -24.98
CA SER A 34 17.76 11.34 -24.85
C SER A 34 16.91 12.36 -25.62
N THR A 35 16.83 13.60 -25.13
CA THR A 35 16.16 14.72 -25.83
C THR A 35 16.72 14.98 -27.23
N ARG A 36 18.01 14.67 -27.49
CA ARG A 36 18.61 14.74 -28.83
C ARG A 36 18.04 13.70 -29.79
N LYS A 37 17.75 12.48 -29.32
CA LYS A 37 17.09 11.44 -30.12
C LYS A 37 15.65 11.83 -30.43
N ILE A 38 14.91 12.29 -29.42
CA ILE A 38 13.51 12.74 -29.59
C ILE A 38 13.43 13.87 -30.61
N ALA A 39 14.28 14.90 -30.47
CA ALA A 39 14.32 16.02 -31.41
C ALA A 39 14.59 15.55 -32.84
N ARG A 40 15.54 14.62 -33.03
CA ARG A 40 15.83 14.03 -34.35
C ARG A 40 14.63 13.30 -34.94
N GLU A 41 13.92 12.50 -34.15
CA GLU A 41 12.75 11.73 -34.58
C GLU A 41 11.63 12.64 -35.12
N VAL A 42 11.44 13.83 -34.55
CA VAL A 42 10.42 14.81 -34.99
C VAL A 42 10.95 15.90 -35.94
N GLY A 43 12.20 15.78 -36.42
CA GLY A 43 12.83 16.74 -37.32
C GLY A 43 13.08 18.12 -36.69
N LEU A 44 13.36 18.18 -35.38
CA LEU A 44 13.71 19.39 -34.63
C LEU A 44 15.18 19.42 -34.21
N SER A 45 15.69 20.63 -33.97
CA SER A 45 16.90 20.80 -33.17
C SER A 45 16.60 20.58 -31.68
N GLN A 46 17.59 20.14 -30.91
CA GLN A 46 17.44 19.97 -29.47
C GLN A 46 17.05 21.29 -28.76
N PRO A 47 17.61 22.48 -29.09
CA PRO A 47 17.12 23.75 -28.56
C PRO A 47 15.67 24.09 -28.94
N ALA A 48 15.20 23.70 -30.14
CA ALA A 48 13.81 23.90 -30.53
C ALA A 48 12.84 23.03 -29.71
N LEU A 49 13.24 21.79 -29.38
CA LEU A 49 12.47 20.92 -28.48
C LEU A 49 12.32 21.57 -27.09
N PHE A 50 13.39 22.19 -26.57
CA PHE A 50 13.36 22.85 -25.26
C PHE A 50 12.45 24.09 -25.20
N ARG A 51 12.02 24.65 -26.34
CA ARG A 51 10.96 25.69 -26.37
C ARG A 51 9.59 25.14 -25.99
N HIS A 52 9.35 23.85 -26.22
CA HIS A 52 8.09 23.18 -25.89
C HIS A 52 8.11 22.52 -24.51
N PHE A 53 9.25 21.96 -24.10
CA PHE A 53 9.45 21.28 -22.82
C PHE A 53 10.72 21.77 -22.15
N ARG A 54 10.64 22.36 -20.96
CA ARG A 54 11.79 23.01 -20.30
C ARG A 54 12.87 22.01 -19.88
N SER A 55 12.49 20.76 -19.64
CA SER A 55 13.40 19.68 -19.26
C SER A 55 12.94 18.33 -19.82
N SER A 56 13.83 17.33 -19.80
CA SER A 56 13.44 15.94 -20.11
C SER A 56 12.39 15.41 -19.13
N GLY A 57 12.44 15.85 -17.86
CA GLY A 57 11.45 15.50 -16.85
C GLY A 57 10.07 16.05 -17.21
N ASP A 58 9.99 17.29 -17.67
CA ASP A 58 8.72 17.91 -18.10
C ASP A 58 8.12 17.19 -19.30
N LEU A 59 8.96 16.77 -20.26
CA LEU A 59 8.51 15.96 -21.39
C LEU A 59 7.95 14.62 -20.93
N PHE A 60 8.67 13.86 -20.09
CA PHE A 60 8.17 12.57 -19.63
C PHE A 60 6.92 12.69 -18.74
N ASN A 61 6.81 13.76 -17.95
CA ASN A 61 5.58 14.07 -17.21
C ASN A 61 4.41 14.33 -18.17
N ALA A 62 4.66 15.07 -19.26
CA ALA A 62 3.65 15.33 -20.28
C ALA A 62 3.22 14.07 -21.05
N VAL A 63 4.12 13.08 -21.21
CA VAL A 63 3.76 11.77 -21.77
C VAL A 63 2.72 11.07 -20.88
N ILE A 64 2.95 11.01 -19.57
CA ILE A 64 2.01 10.38 -18.62
C ILE A 64 0.69 11.13 -18.60
N GLU A 65 0.75 12.47 -18.55
CA GLU A 65 -0.44 13.31 -18.53
C GLU A 65 -1.27 13.16 -19.80
N TYR A 66 -0.62 13.09 -20.96
CA TYR A 66 -1.29 12.83 -22.23
C TYR A 66 -2.04 11.49 -22.21
N VAL A 67 -1.38 10.40 -21.78
CA VAL A 67 -2.07 9.09 -21.73
C VAL A 67 -3.20 9.10 -20.69
N ARG A 68 -3.01 9.78 -19.55
CA ARG A 68 -4.04 9.98 -18.54
C ARG A 68 -5.28 10.66 -19.13
N GLU A 69 -5.11 11.75 -19.86
CA GLU A 69 -6.20 12.49 -20.51
C GLU A 69 -6.93 11.63 -21.55
N GLN A 70 -6.19 10.82 -22.33
CA GLN A 70 -6.76 9.94 -23.35
C GLN A 70 -7.61 8.82 -22.73
N LEU A 71 -7.15 8.22 -21.63
CA LEU A 71 -7.94 7.23 -20.88
C LEU A 71 -9.15 7.85 -20.19
N ALA A 72 -8.99 9.02 -19.57
CA ALA A 72 -10.08 9.73 -18.93
C ALA A 72 -11.17 10.11 -19.93
N ALA A 73 -10.80 10.64 -21.11
CA ALA A 73 -11.74 10.95 -22.18
C ALA A 73 -12.49 9.70 -22.66
N ARG A 74 -11.78 8.57 -22.82
CA ARG A 74 -12.39 7.30 -23.22
C ARG A 74 -13.37 6.76 -22.16
N ALA A 75 -13.00 6.84 -20.89
CA ALA A 75 -13.88 6.47 -19.78
C ALA A 75 -15.11 7.38 -19.73
N GLN A 76 -14.94 8.70 -19.89
CA GLN A 76 -16.06 9.65 -19.93
C GLN A 76 -17.03 9.33 -21.08
N SER A 77 -16.51 9.13 -22.30
CA SER A 77 -17.34 8.73 -23.45
C SER A 77 -18.06 7.39 -23.23
N TYR A 78 -17.45 6.48 -22.46
CA TYR A 78 -18.08 5.23 -22.07
C TYR A 78 -19.28 5.46 -21.14
N PHE A 79 -19.10 6.25 -20.07
CA PHE A 79 -20.16 6.54 -19.09
C PHE A 79 -21.29 7.42 -19.65
N GLU A 80 -21.03 8.26 -20.64
CA GLU A 80 -22.03 9.09 -21.31
C GLU A 80 -22.85 8.35 -22.37
N SER A 81 -22.46 7.13 -22.76
CA SER A 81 -23.14 6.38 -23.80
C SER A 81 -24.31 5.53 -23.25
N ASP A 82 -25.53 5.79 -23.73
CA ASP A 82 -26.73 4.99 -23.38
C ASP A 82 -26.62 3.52 -23.81
N GLN A 83 -25.76 3.22 -24.79
CA GLN A 83 -25.64 1.89 -25.40
C GLN A 83 -25.05 0.81 -24.50
N LEU A 84 -24.45 1.16 -23.36
CA LEU A 84 -23.59 0.23 -22.61
C LEU A 84 -23.92 0.09 -21.12
N GLN A 85 -25.06 0.65 -20.65
CA GLN A 85 -25.52 0.38 -19.27
C GLN A 85 -25.80 -1.11 -19.02
N ALA A 86 -26.14 -1.87 -20.06
CA ALA A 86 -26.36 -3.32 -20.01
C ALA A 86 -25.12 -4.18 -20.32
N ALA A 87 -23.96 -3.55 -20.60
CA ALA A 87 -22.74 -4.29 -20.92
C ALA A 87 -22.21 -5.02 -19.68
N SER A 88 -21.71 -6.24 -19.88
CA SER A 88 -21.00 -6.99 -18.84
C SER A 88 -19.70 -6.27 -18.45
N LEU A 89 -19.23 -6.48 -17.22
CA LEU A 89 -17.94 -6.00 -16.72
C LEU A 89 -16.81 -6.28 -17.72
N LYS A 90 -16.78 -7.48 -18.29
CA LYS A 90 -15.80 -7.90 -19.30
C LYS A 90 -15.79 -6.96 -20.51
N GLU A 91 -16.95 -6.59 -21.03
CA GLU A 91 -17.08 -5.67 -22.17
C GLU A 91 -16.64 -4.25 -21.79
N LYS A 92 -17.02 -3.77 -20.59
CA LYS A 92 -16.57 -2.46 -20.07
C LYS A 92 -15.05 -2.40 -20.00
N LEU A 93 -14.45 -3.44 -19.40
CA LEU A 93 -12.99 -3.55 -19.27
C LEU A 93 -12.31 -3.65 -20.63
N ASN A 94 -12.83 -4.46 -21.56
CA ASN A 94 -12.26 -4.55 -22.91
C ASN A 94 -12.30 -3.20 -23.63
N TYR A 95 -13.40 -2.45 -23.49
CA TYR A 95 -13.51 -1.13 -24.11
C TYR A 95 -12.48 -0.15 -23.54
N ILE A 96 -12.41 -0.03 -22.20
CA ILE A 96 -11.56 0.96 -21.52
C ILE A 96 -10.08 0.54 -21.62
N MET A 97 -9.76 -0.67 -21.18
CA MET A 97 -8.39 -1.17 -21.09
C MET A 97 -7.81 -1.53 -22.45
N GLY A 98 -8.63 -1.95 -23.42
CA GLY A 98 -8.17 -2.16 -24.80
C GLY A 98 -7.63 -0.87 -25.46
N GLY A 99 -7.99 0.31 -24.95
CA GLY A 99 -7.40 1.58 -25.36
C GLY A 99 -5.92 1.72 -24.98
N LEU A 100 -5.45 1.00 -23.95
CA LEU A 100 -4.03 0.98 -23.57
C LEU A 100 -3.14 0.32 -24.61
N ALA A 101 -3.70 -0.44 -25.55
CA ALA A 101 -2.93 -1.03 -26.65
C ALA A 101 -2.24 0.05 -27.52
N GLU A 102 -2.85 1.22 -27.66
CA GLU A 102 -2.24 2.38 -28.35
C GLU A 102 -1.05 2.96 -27.57
N TYR A 103 -0.97 2.68 -26.27
CA TYR A 103 0.06 3.15 -25.34
C TYR A 103 0.83 1.98 -24.73
N ARG A 104 1.00 0.90 -25.50
CA ARG A 104 1.60 -0.37 -25.07
C ARG A 104 3.00 -0.28 -24.48
N THR A 105 3.75 0.80 -24.75
CA THR A 105 5.08 1.06 -24.17
C THR A 105 5.04 1.77 -22.81
N LEU A 106 3.88 2.30 -22.41
CA LEU A 106 3.70 3.03 -21.16
C LEU A 106 4.15 2.24 -19.92
N PRO A 107 3.91 0.91 -19.80
CA PRO A 107 4.43 0.12 -18.69
C PRO A 107 5.95 0.22 -18.51
N LYS A 108 6.73 0.47 -19.57
CA LYS A 108 8.20 0.63 -19.47
C LYS A 108 8.60 1.90 -18.69
N PHE A 109 7.71 2.89 -18.60
CA PHE A 109 7.93 4.09 -17.78
C PHE A 109 7.84 3.78 -16.28
N PHE A 110 7.22 2.65 -15.89
CA PHE A 110 7.14 2.22 -14.49
C PHE A 110 8.53 2.15 -13.83
N TYR A 111 9.47 1.40 -14.42
CA TYR A 111 10.82 1.26 -13.85
C TYR A 111 11.58 2.58 -13.82
N PHE A 112 11.40 3.42 -14.85
CA PHE A 112 12.02 4.73 -14.88
C PHE A 112 11.57 5.57 -13.68
N TYR A 113 10.26 5.66 -13.42
CA TYR A 113 9.75 6.42 -12.28
C TYR A 113 9.99 5.73 -10.92
N ALA A 114 9.96 4.40 -10.87
CA ALA A 114 10.27 3.63 -9.65
C ALA A 114 11.73 3.77 -9.22
N SER A 115 12.65 4.00 -10.17
CA SER A 115 14.08 4.25 -9.88
C SER A 115 14.37 5.67 -9.39
N GLN A 116 13.43 6.61 -9.55
CA GLN A 116 13.59 7.97 -9.03
C GLN A 116 13.32 8.03 -7.52
N LYS A 117 13.89 9.06 -6.88
CA LYS A 117 13.63 9.38 -5.46
C LYS A 117 12.12 9.46 -5.17
N ALA A 118 11.73 9.05 -3.97
CA ALA A 118 10.33 9.00 -3.55
C ALA A 118 9.63 10.37 -3.69
N GLU A 119 10.35 11.45 -3.44
CA GLU A 119 9.88 12.84 -3.47
C GLU A 119 9.88 13.45 -4.89
N SER A 120 10.25 12.69 -5.93
CA SER A 120 10.27 13.22 -7.28
C SER A 120 8.85 13.49 -7.77
N ALA A 121 8.60 14.71 -8.25
CA ALA A 121 7.29 15.09 -8.78
C ALA A 121 6.82 14.18 -9.93
N GLY A 122 7.76 13.65 -10.72
CA GLY A 122 7.44 12.69 -11.79
C GLY A 122 6.97 11.35 -11.24
N ARG A 123 7.63 10.81 -10.22
CA ARG A 123 7.20 9.59 -9.54
C ARG A 123 5.83 9.76 -8.90
N THR A 124 5.60 10.87 -8.19
CA THR A 124 4.28 11.17 -7.60
C THR A 124 3.17 11.19 -8.67
N ARG A 125 3.38 11.89 -9.79
CA ARG A 125 2.40 11.94 -10.89
C ARG A 125 2.13 10.56 -11.50
N PHE A 126 3.18 9.76 -11.69
CA PHE A 126 3.03 8.41 -12.22
C PHE A 126 2.25 7.51 -11.25
N MET A 127 2.51 7.58 -9.94
CA MET A 127 1.73 6.84 -8.96
C MET A 127 0.26 7.29 -8.92
N LEU A 128 -0.02 8.59 -9.02
CA LEU A 128 -1.39 9.11 -9.12
C LEU A 128 -2.11 8.60 -10.39
N PHE A 129 -1.40 8.50 -11.51
CA PHE A 129 -1.92 7.90 -12.73
C PHE A 129 -2.29 6.42 -12.55
N LEU A 130 -1.43 5.63 -11.89
CA LEU A 130 -1.73 4.24 -11.57
C LEU A 130 -2.94 4.12 -10.65
N SER A 131 -3.00 4.92 -9.58
CA SER A 131 -4.13 4.95 -8.65
C SER A 131 -5.43 5.36 -9.32
N MET A 132 -5.39 6.26 -10.31
CA MET A 132 -6.56 6.62 -11.11
C MET A 132 -7.08 5.42 -11.91
N ILE A 133 -6.20 4.66 -12.57
CA ILE A 133 -6.60 3.46 -13.33
C ILE A 133 -7.17 2.39 -12.39
N GLN A 134 -6.51 2.15 -11.26
CA GLN A 134 -6.96 1.19 -10.24
C GLN A 134 -8.35 1.57 -9.71
N ALA A 135 -8.57 2.85 -9.40
CA ALA A 135 -9.86 3.36 -8.94
C ALA A 135 -10.96 3.22 -10.00
N LEU A 136 -10.65 3.50 -11.27
CA LEU A 136 -11.59 3.33 -12.38
C LEU A 136 -12.03 1.86 -12.51
N VAL A 137 -11.07 0.92 -12.51
CA VAL A 137 -11.37 -0.51 -12.60
C VAL A 137 -12.15 -0.99 -11.38
N ALA A 138 -11.76 -0.58 -10.17
CA ALA A 138 -12.48 -0.93 -8.94
C ALA A 138 -13.94 -0.43 -8.96
N ALA A 139 -14.19 0.78 -9.49
CA ALA A 139 -15.54 1.30 -9.66
C ALA A 139 -16.36 0.43 -10.63
N LEU A 140 -15.79 0.03 -11.78
CA LEU A 140 -16.48 -0.86 -12.72
C LEU A 140 -16.82 -2.22 -12.09
N ILE A 141 -15.94 -2.76 -11.25
CA ILE A 141 -16.17 -4.00 -10.51
C ILE A 141 -17.29 -3.83 -9.50
N SER A 142 -17.29 -2.74 -8.74
CA SER A 142 -18.31 -2.44 -7.73
C SER A 142 -19.71 -2.27 -8.32
N GLU A 143 -19.82 -1.78 -9.56
CA GLU A 143 -21.09 -1.61 -10.27
C GLU A 143 -21.58 -2.87 -11.01
N ALA A 144 -20.77 -3.93 -11.05
CA ALA A 144 -21.06 -5.13 -11.83
C ALA A 144 -21.88 -6.15 -11.03
N PRO A 145 -23.17 -6.38 -11.34
CA PRO A 145 -24.02 -7.30 -10.58
C PRO A 145 -23.59 -8.77 -10.69
N GLU A 146 -22.82 -9.13 -11.73
CA GLU A 146 -22.25 -10.47 -11.91
C GLU A 146 -21.04 -10.77 -11.01
N VAL A 147 -20.53 -9.78 -10.29
CA VAL A 147 -19.40 -9.94 -9.36
C VAL A 147 -19.93 -10.23 -7.95
N PRO A 148 -19.40 -11.25 -7.24
CA PRO A 148 -19.82 -11.51 -5.87
C PRO A 148 -19.54 -10.34 -4.92
N GLU A 149 -20.50 -9.99 -4.06
CA GLU A 149 -20.36 -8.91 -3.05
C GLU A 149 -19.17 -9.10 -2.10
N SER A 150 -18.67 -10.33 -1.97
CA SER A 150 -17.50 -10.64 -1.13
C SER A 150 -16.15 -10.26 -1.75
N THR A 151 -16.14 -9.82 -3.01
CA THR A 151 -14.93 -9.45 -3.77
C THR A 151 -14.31 -8.18 -3.20
N ASP A 152 -13.00 -8.17 -3.01
CA ASP A 152 -12.26 -6.94 -2.71
C ASP A 152 -11.98 -6.24 -4.05
N GLU A 153 -12.72 -5.19 -4.37
CA GLU A 153 -12.68 -4.57 -5.71
C GLU A 153 -11.33 -3.92 -5.98
N LYS A 154 -10.68 -3.38 -4.94
CA LYS A 154 -9.35 -2.76 -5.04
C LYS A 154 -8.29 -3.81 -5.34
N GLN A 155 -8.28 -4.89 -4.57
CA GLN A 155 -7.33 -5.97 -4.78
C GLN A 155 -7.53 -6.65 -6.15
N ALA A 156 -8.77 -6.86 -6.56
CA ALA A 156 -9.10 -7.41 -7.87
C ALA A 156 -8.60 -6.50 -9.00
N ALA A 157 -8.81 -5.18 -8.89
CA ALA A 157 -8.29 -4.20 -9.83
C ALA A 157 -6.75 -4.22 -9.87
N ASP A 158 -6.08 -4.23 -8.72
CA ASP A 158 -4.62 -4.28 -8.63
C ASP A 158 -4.04 -5.51 -9.35
N TYR A 159 -4.65 -6.68 -9.20
CA TYR A 159 -4.23 -7.88 -9.91
C TYR A 159 -4.43 -7.78 -11.41
N LEU A 160 -5.57 -7.25 -11.88
CA LEU A 160 -5.80 -7.06 -13.32
C LEU A 160 -4.74 -6.14 -13.93
N ILE A 161 -4.50 -4.99 -13.30
CA ILE A 161 -3.52 -4.01 -13.77
C ILE A 161 -2.11 -4.61 -13.75
N SER A 162 -1.75 -5.36 -12.71
CA SER A 162 -0.45 -6.02 -12.59
C SER A 162 -0.23 -7.07 -13.68
N LEU A 163 -1.26 -7.88 -14.00
CA LEU A 163 -1.19 -8.86 -15.09
C LEU A 163 -1.00 -8.19 -16.45
N ILE A 164 -1.79 -7.14 -16.74
CA ILE A 164 -1.66 -6.37 -17.98
C ILE A 164 -0.27 -5.75 -18.09
N GLN A 165 0.19 -5.05 -17.05
CA GLN A 165 1.50 -4.40 -17.06
C GLN A 165 2.65 -5.42 -17.20
N GLY A 166 2.61 -6.50 -16.43
CA GLY A 166 3.65 -7.53 -16.47
C GLY A 166 3.77 -8.20 -17.84
N GLN A 167 2.64 -8.54 -18.47
CA GLN A 167 2.63 -9.12 -19.82
C GLN A 167 3.13 -8.11 -20.86
N LEU A 168 2.63 -6.87 -20.84
CA LEU A 168 3.09 -5.85 -21.81
C LEU A 168 4.59 -5.56 -21.68
N ILE A 169 5.15 -5.50 -20.47
CA ILE A 169 6.60 -5.38 -20.25
C ILE A 169 7.35 -6.58 -20.85
N GLY A 170 6.92 -7.79 -20.48
CA GLY A 170 7.57 -9.03 -20.92
C GLY A 170 7.63 -9.15 -22.44
N TYR A 171 6.53 -8.88 -23.15
CA TYR A 171 6.49 -8.94 -24.61
C TYR A 171 7.43 -7.93 -25.27
N PHE A 172 7.40 -6.66 -24.88
CA PHE A 172 8.20 -5.65 -25.56
C PHE A 172 9.68 -5.66 -25.20
N ASP A 173 10.09 -6.30 -24.11
CA ASP A 173 11.51 -6.51 -23.83
C ASP A 173 12.01 -7.78 -24.52
N LEU A 174 11.19 -8.83 -24.64
CA LEU A 174 11.53 -10.08 -25.34
C LEU A 174 11.55 -9.97 -26.88
N GLU A 175 10.62 -9.23 -27.49
CA GLU A 175 10.58 -9.02 -28.96
C GLU A 175 11.76 -8.18 -29.47
N ASN A 176 12.37 -7.35 -28.63
CA ASN A 176 13.52 -6.53 -29.00
C ASN A 176 14.87 -7.18 -28.67
N HIS A 177 14.88 -8.45 -28.25
CA HIS A 177 16.14 -9.20 -28.14
C HIS A 177 16.63 -9.60 -29.55
N PRO A 178 17.86 -9.21 -29.93
CA PRO A 178 18.37 -9.36 -31.30
C PRO A 178 18.53 -10.82 -31.79
N GLU A 179 18.31 -11.81 -30.92
CA GLU A 179 18.52 -13.24 -31.23
C GLU A 179 17.25 -13.98 -31.70
N ARG A 180 16.06 -13.39 -31.58
CA ARG A 180 14.84 -13.95 -32.18
C ARG A 180 14.48 -13.14 -33.41
N GLY A 181 14.88 -13.63 -34.58
CA GLY A 181 14.67 -13.02 -35.89
C GLY A 181 13.21 -12.98 -36.36
N GLU A 182 12.28 -12.58 -35.49
CA GLU A 182 10.91 -12.28 -35.92
C GLU A 182 10.91 -10.99 -36.75
N PRO A 183 10.25 -10.98 -37.92
CA PRO A 183 10.22 -9.81 -38.78
C PRO A 183 9.61 -8.63 -38.04
N SER A 184 10.23 -7.45 -38.20
CA SER A 184 9.72 -6.15 -37.73
C SER A 184 8.24 -6.01 -38.11
N GLN A 185 7.34 -6.35 -37.19
CA GLN A 185 5.90 -6.27 -37.40
C GLN A 185 5.48 -4.80 -37.58
N SER A 186 4.43 -4.55 -38.37
CA SER A 186 3.90 -3.19 -38.54
C SER A 186 3.37 -2.65 -37.21
N GLU A 187 3.33 -1.33 -37.05
CA GLU A 187 2.78 -0.71 -35.84
C GLU A 187 1.35 -1.15 -35.53
N ALA A 188 0.53 -1.30 -36.57
CA ALA A 188 -0.83 -1.80 -36.44
C ALA A 188 -0.88 -3.24 -35.89
N ALA A 189 0.03 -4.12 -36.33
CA ALA A 189 0.10 -5.50 -35.85
C ALA A 189 0.52 -5.56 -34.37
N LYS A 190 1.50 -4.75 -33.96
CA LYS A 190 1.93 -4.67 -32.55
C LYS A 190 0.81 -4.15 -31.65
N THR A 191 0.07 -3.13 -32.09
CA THR A 191 -1.08 -2.58 -31.36
C THR A 191 -2.21 -3.60 -31.27
N GLU A 192 -2.54 -4.30 -32.36
CA GLU A 192 -3.58 -5.34 -32.33
C GLU A 192 -3.17 -6.49 -31.40
N ARG A 193 -1.91 -6.90 -31.44
CA ARG A 193 -1.41 -7.95 -30.55
C ARG A 193 -1.46 -7.55 -29.07
N ALA A 194 -1.12 -6.30 -28.75
CA ALA A 194 -1.27 -5.77 -27.40
C ALA A 194 -2.75 -5.77 -26.96
N ARG A 195 -3.67 -5.42 -27.87
CA ARG A 195 -5.12 -5.45 -27.64
C ARG A 195 -5.63 -6.87 -27.39
N GLU A 196 -5.23 -7.84 -28.20
CA GLU A 196 -5.53 -9.26 -28.00
C GLU A 196 -5.02 -9.77 -26.65
N THR A 197 -3.78 -9.40 -26.30
CA THR A 197 -3.16 -9.78 -25.02
C THR A 197 -3.96 -9.24 -23.85
N ILE A 198 -4.34 -7.96 -23.88
CA ILE A 198 -5.18 -7.34 -22.86
C ILE A 198 -6.54 -8.05 -22.78
N ALA A 199 -7.19 -8.32 -23.91
CA ALA A 199 -8.48 -9.01 -23.94
C ALA A 199 -8.41 -10.43 -23.36
N ASN A 200 -7.34 -11.17 -23.65
CA ASN A 200 -7.12 -12.52 -23.10
C ASN A 200 -6.91 -12.49 -21.58
N ILE A 201 -6.14 -11.51 -21.07
CA ILE A 201 -5.95 -11.32 -19.63
C ILE A 201 -7.27 -10.98 -18.96
N ILE A 202 -8.04 -10.05 -19.54
CA ILE A 202 -9.36 -9.68 -19.02
C ILE A 202 -10.29 -10.89 -19.01
N ALA A 203 -10.31 -11.70 -20.07
CA ALA A 203 -11.12 -12.91 -20.12
C ALA A 203 -10.76 -13.90 -19.01
N PHE A 204 -9.47 -14.20 -18.82
CA PHE A 204 -9.01 -15.10 -17.78
C PHE A 204 -9.30 -14.57 -16.36
N TRP A 205 -8.94 -13.31 -16.10
CA TRP A 205 -9.16 -12.66 -14.82
C TRP A 205 -10.65 -12.57 -14.47
N TYR A 206 -11.51 -12.26 -15.44
CA TYR A 206 -12.94 -12.13 -15.25
C TYR A 206 -13.60 -13.44 -14.82
N GLU A 207 -13.21 -14.58 -15.41
CA GLU A 207 -13.69 -15.89 -14.95
C GLU A 207 -13.30 -16.17 -13.50
N GLY A 208 -12.08 -15.78 -13.10
CA GLY A 208 -11.62 -15.88 -11.72
C GLY A 208 -12.44 -15.02 -10.76
N VAL A 209 -12.74 -13.77 -11.12
CA VAL A 209 -13.53 -12.84 -10.28
C VAL A 209 -14.97 -13.33 -10.12
N LYS A 210 -15.59 -13.86 -11.18
CA LYS A 210 -16.96 -14.42 -11.11
C LYS A 210 -17.09 -15.61 -10.18
N GLN A 211 -16.03 -16.41 -10.04
CA GLN A 211 -16.00 -17.55 -9.12
C GLN A 211 -15.94 -17.12 -7.64
N GLY A 212 -15.73 -15.82 -7.37
CA GLY A 212 -15.58 -15.26 -6.03
C GLY A 212 -14.17 -15.44 -5.49
N LYS A 213 -13.97 -15.12 -4.21
CA LYS A 213 -12.67 -15.31 -3.55
C LYS A 213 -12.21 -16.77 -3.76
N PRO A 214 -11.04 -17.02 -4.39
CA PRO A 214 -10.46 -18.35 -4.34
C PRO A 214 -10.32 -18.76 -2.87
N GLU A 215 -10.47 -20.04 -2.56
CA GLU A 215 -10.06 -20.57 -1.25
C GLU A 215 -8.69 -19.97 -0.94
N LYS A 216 -8.55 -19.35 0.25
CA LYS A 216 -7.36 -18.62 0.64
C LYS A 216 -6.12 -19.40 0.21
N SER A 217 -5.32 -18.82 -0.69
CA SER A 217 -4.02 -19.36 -1.03
C SER A 217 -3.24 -19.57 0.27
N ALA A 218 -2.68 -20.77 0.45
CA ALA A 218 -1.79 -21.08 1.58
C ALA A 218 -0.56 -20.15 1.63
N PHE A 219 -0.26 -19.44 0.54
CA PHE A 219 0.81 -18.44 0.44
C PHE A 219 0.40 -17.02 0.86
N ALA A 220 -0.90 -16.75 1.05
CA ALA A 220 -1.46 -15.41 1.26
C ALA A 220 -2.00 -15.13 2.67
N GLU A 221 -1.70 -15.98 3.65
CA GLU A 221 -1.64 -15.48 5.03
C GLU A 221 -0.21 -14.98 5.25
N PRO A 222 0.07 -13.67 5.48
CA PRO A 222 1.25 -13.34 6.26
C PRO A 222 1.09 -14.20 7.51
N ALA A 223 1.99 -15.19 7.71
CA ALA A 223 1.85 -16.22 8.72
C ALA A 223 1.22 -15.56 9.93
N LYS A 224 -0.04 -15.90 10.27
CA LYS A 224 -0.72 -15.29 11.41
C LYS A 224 0.21 -15.53 12.57
N GLN A 225 1.03 -14.53 12.89
CA GLN A 225 1.93 -14.65 14.00
C GLN A 225 1.00 -14.92 15.17
N PRO A 226 1.25 -15.98 15.95
CA PRO A 226 0.39 -16.31 17.08
C PRO A 226 0.21 -15.01 17.86
N LYS A 227 -1.05 -14.56 17.98
CA LYS A 227 -1.34 -13.28 18.60
C LYS A 227 -0.69 -13.29 19.97
N LYS A 228 0.10 -12.28 20.28
CA LYS A 228 0.87 -12.24 21.53
C LYS A 228 0.02 -11.59 22.61
N ALA A 229 -0.07 -12.24 23.77
CA ALA A 229 -0.63 -11.61 24.96
C ALA A 229 0.27 -10.48 25.48
N PHE A 230 1.60 -10.62 25.35
CA PHE A 230 2.57 -9.60 25.73
C PHE A 230 3.65 -9.46 24.65
N SER A 231 3.98 -8.22 24.28
CA SER A 231 5.09 -7.89 23.38
C SER A 231 5.95 -6.80 24.01
N LYS A 232 7.28 -6.88 23.82
CA LYS A 232 8.24 -5.85 24.23
C LYS A 232 8.95 -5.36 22.97
N LEU A 233 8.98 -4.05 22.76
CA LEU A 233 9.63 -3.41 21.63
C LEU A 233 10.53 -2.27 22.11
N ASP A 234 11.83 -2.38 21.83
CA ASP A 234 12.82 -1.32 22.09
C ASP A 234 13.18 -0.62 20.78
N VAL A 235 12.76 0.63 20.64
CA VAL A 235 13.00 1.42 19.41
C VAL A 235 14.19 2.37 19.54
N ARG A 236 14.87 2.40 20.69
CA ARG A 236 16.06 3.26 20.89
C ARG A 236 17.14 3.00 19.83
N PRO A 237 17.47 1.74 19.46
CA PRO A 237 18.46 1.48 18.41
C PRO A 237 18.04 1.98 17.03
N LEU A 238 16.74 1.89 16.70
CA LEU A 238 16.19 2.34 15.43
C LEU A 238 16.28 3.87 15.30
N VAL A 239 15.85 4.57 16.35
CA VAL A 239 15.93 6.04 16.42
C VAL A 239 17.38 6.52 16.37
N ALA A 240 18.29 5.85 17.09
CA ALA A 240 19.72 6.18 17.07
C ALA A 240 20.34 6.01 15.67
N SER A 241 19.81 5.11 14.86
CA SER A 241 20.24 4.87 13.47
C SER A 241 19.55 5.79 12.45
N GLY A 242 18.70 6.72 12.89
CA GLY A 242 17.94 7.62 12.03
C GLY A 242 16.75 6.98 11.30
N ILE A 243 16.33 5.78 11.71
CA ILE A 243 15.18 5.06 11.15
C ILE A 243 13.92 5.45 11.93
N ASP A 244 12.83 5.74 11.22
CA ASP A 244 11.52 6.01 11.84
C ASP A 244 10.90 4.72 12.40
N PRO A 245 10.67 4.61 13.73
CA PRO A 245 10.11 3.40 14.34
C PRO A 245 8.60 3.26 14.17
N PHE A 246 7.90 4.20 13.54
CA PHE A 246 6.44 4.22 13.50
C PHE A 246 5.83 2.92 12.96
N ASN A 247 6.30 2.42 11.82
CA ASN A 247 5.75 1.20 11.21
C ASN A 247 5.97 -0.04 12.09
N GLU A 248 7.15 -0.17 12.69
CA GLU A 248 7.48 -1.28 13.59
C GLU A 248 6.55 -1.30 14.83
N ILE A 249 6.24 -0.12 15.38
CA ILE A 249 5.29 0.01 16.49
C ILE A 249 3.89 -0.44 16.07
N MET A 250 3.44 0.01 14.89
CA MET A 250 2.13 -0.34 14.36
C MET A 250 2.00 -1.84 14.06
N ASP A 251 3.05 -2.44 13.50
CA ASP A 251 3.13 -3.87 13.25
C ASP A 251 3.07 -4.65 14.56
N SER A 252 3.85 -4.26 15.58
CA SER A 252 3.78 -4.93 16.88
C SER A 252 2.40 -4.79 17.54
N LEU A 253 1.71 -3.65 17.40
CA LEU A 253 0.35 -3.49 17.92
C LEU A 253 -0.66 -4.39 17.19
N SER A 254 -0.50 -4.58 15.88
CA SER A 254 -1.38 -5.43 15.08
C SER A 254 -1.31 -6.92 15.46
N THR A 255 -0.17 -7.35 16.02
CA THR A 255 0.06 -8.74 16.46
C THR A 255 -0.49 -9.06 17.86
N LEU A 256 -1.08 -8.10 18.57
CA LEU A 256 -1.59 -8.32 19.92
C LEU A 256 -2.93 -9.08 19.94
N GLU A 257 -3.14 -9.87 21.00
CA GLU A 257 -4.45 -10.41 21.35
C GLU A 257 -5.43 -9.30 21.79
N ARG A 258 -6.74 -9.60 21.86
CA ARG A 258 -7.79 -8.65 22.27
C ARG A 258 -7.48 -7.94 23.60
N ASN A 259 -6.89 -8.66 24.56
CA ASN A 259 -6.50 -8.13 25.88
C ASN A 259 -4.97 -8.04 26.04
N GLY A 260 -4.25 -7.97 24.92
CA GLY A 260 -2.79 -7.93 24.91
C GLY A 260 -2.20 -6.61 25.38
N CYS A 261 -0.91 -6.65 25.73
CA CYS A 261 -0.14 -5.51 26.19
C CYS A 261 1.17 -5.38 25.39
N LEU A 262 1.49 -4.16 24.96
CA LEU A 262 2.79 -3.81 24.38
C LEU A 262 3.57 -2.92 25.35
N LEU A 263 4.77 -3.35 25.72
CA LEU A 263 5.78 -2.53 26.37
C LEU A 263 6.69 -1.90 25.30
N LEU A 264 6.55 -0.59 25.09
CA LEU A 264 7.37 0.18 24.16
C LEU A 264 8.42 1.01 24.91
N ILE A 265 9.68 0.89 24.52
CA ILE A 265 10.81 1.64 25.09
C ILE A 265 11.32 2.63 24.06
N THR A 266 11.24 3.93 24.39
CA THR A 266 11.63 5.03 23.49
C THR A 266 12.68 5.95 24.14
N PRO A 267 13.57 6.60 23.36
CA PRO A 267 14.59 7.50 23.91
C PRO A 267 14.02 8.88 24.30
N PHE A 268 12.83 9.24 23.81
CA PHE A 268 12.12 10.47 24.12
C PHE A 268 10.62 10.21 24.26
N LYS A 269 9.88 11.12 24.91
CA LYS A 269 8.43 11.02 25.06
C LYS A 269 7.73 11.21 23.70
N PRO A 270 7.03 10.19 23.15
CA PRO A 270 6.51 10.26 21.79
C PRO A 270 5.12 10.94 21.75
N SER A 271 5.08 12.27 21.88
CA SER A 271 3.83 13.05 21.92
C SER A 271 2.87 12.77 20.74
N PRO A 272 3.32 12.66 19.48
CA PRO A 272 2.42 12.35 18.35
C PRO A 272 1.77 10.97 18.48
N LEU A 273 2.53 9.96 18.91
CA LEU A 273 2.02 8.60 19.11
C LEU A 273 0.98 8.56 20.23
N LEU A 274 1.21 9.28 21.33
CA LEU A 274 0.25 9.37 22.44
C LEU A 274 -1.09 9.95 21.98
N SER A 275 -1.06 10.99 21.15
CA SER A 275 -2.28 11.57 20.56
C SER A 275 -3.02 10.56 19.65
N LEU A 276 -2.28 9.80 18.85
CA LEU A 276 -2.85 8.77 17.98
C LEU A 276 -3.48 7.63 18.79
N LEU A 277 -2.79 7.11 19.81
CA LEU A 277 -3.31 6.04 20.68
C LEU A 277 -4.57 6.49 21.41
N LYS A 278 -4.60 7.75 21.88
CA LYS A 278 -5.79 8.36 22.48
C LYS A 278 -6.96 8.41 21.49
N SER A 279 -6.74 8.81 20.24
CA SER A 279 -7.80 8.81 19.21
C SER A 279 -8.33 7.41 18.86
N ARG A 280 -7.53 6.37 19.09
CA ARG A 280 -7.89 4.96 18.87
C ARG A 280 -8.49 4.28 20.10
N ASN A 281 -8.76 5.03 21.17
CA ASN A 281 -9.25 4.52 22.46
C ASN A 281 -8.39 3.39 23.04
N MET A 282 -7.07 3.45 22.83
CA MET A 282 -6.12 2.50 23.41
C MET A 282 -5.54 3.07 24.70
N PRO A 283 -5.79 2.46 25.88
CA PRO A 283 -5.21 2.93 27.13
C PRO A 283 -3.69 2.85 27.09
N VAL A 284 -3.02 3.91 27.56
CA VAL A 284 -1.56 3.97 27.63
C VAL A 284 -1.12 4.53 28.97
N SER A 285 -0.18 3.84 29.63
CA SER A 285 0.54 4.32 30.80
C SER A 285 1.97 4.65 30.41
N VAL A 286 2.50 5.76 30.91
CA VAL A 286 3.83 6.27 30.55
C VAL A 286 4.63 6.51 31.81
N LYS A 287 5.80 5.87 31.91
CA LYS A 287 6.75 6.03 33.02
C LYS A 287 8.13 6.36 32.47
N GLN A 288 8.81 7.32 33.07
CA GLN A 288 10.21 7.58 32.77
C GLN A 288 11.09 6.74 33.69
N ILE A 289 12.02 5.98 33.11
CA ILE A 289 12.98 5.14 33.83
C ILE A 289 14.36 5.50 33.31
N ASP A 290 15.22 6.01 34.19
CA ASP A 290 16.52 6.59 33.86
C ASP A 290 16.41 7.62 32.71
N GLN A 291 17.07 7.34 31.57
CA GLN A 291 17.06 8.17 30.37
C GLN A 291 16.12 7.64 29.28
N SER A 292 15.21 6.73 29.61
CA SER A 292 14.29 6.10 28.66
C SER A 292 12.84 6.25 29.09
N TRP A 293 11.94 6.26 28.11
CA TRP A 293 10.50 6.33 28.30
C TRP A 293 9.89 4.96 28.05
N HIS A 294 9.17 4.45 29.05
CA HIS A 294 8.51 3.16 29.00
C HIS A 294 7.00 3.41 28.89
N LEU A 295 6.42 2.93 27.79
CA LEU A 295 5.01 3.05 27.49
C LEU A 295 4.38 1.67 27.55
N VAL A 296 3.37 1.50 28.39
CA VAL A 296 2.54 0.29 28.45
C VAL A 296 1.24 0.59 27.72
N ILE A 297 1.05 -0.04 26.56
CA ILE A 297 -0.10 0.17 25.68
C ILE A 297 -1.01 -1.06 25.75
N LEU A 298 -2.29 -0.85 26.05
CA LEU A 298 -3.28 -1.91 26.13
C LEU A 298 -4.10 -1.99 24.85
N ALA A 299 -4.33 -3.22 24.36
CA ALA A 299 -5.09 -3.46 23.13
C ALA A 299 -6.59 -3.16 23.25
N SER A 300 -7.15 -3.28 24.45
CA SER A 300 -8.57 -3.05 24.73
C SER A 300 -8.78 -1.92 25.71
N LYS A 301 -9.80 -1.08 25.44
CA LYS A 301 -10.28 -0.03 26.35
C LYS A 301 -10.83 -0.57 27.67
N ASP A 302 -11.28 -1.83 27.67
CA ASP A 302 -11.83 -2.51 28.84
C ASP A 302 -10.71 -3.13 29.70
N SER A 303 -9.45 -2.91 29.31
CA SER A 303 -8.29 -3.32 30.09
C SER A 303 -7.76 -2.17 30.93
N CYS A 304 -7.28 -2.47 32.14
CA CYS A 304 -6.64 -1.49 33.02
C CYS A 304 -5.22 -1.94 33.36
N PHE A 305 -4.34 -0.98 33.65
CA PHE A 305 -2.95 -1.22 34.01
C PHE A 305 -2.60 -0.53 35.32
N TYR A 306 -1.94 -1.26 36.22
CA TYR A 306 -1.38 -0.73 37.46
C TYR A 306 0.09 -1.10 37.60
N ASP A 307 0.91 -0.13 37.98
CA ASP A 307 2.33 -0.35 38.27
C ASP A 307 2.55 -0.43 39.77
N PHE A 308 2.89 -1.62 40.26
CA PHE A 308 3.26 -1.89 41.65
C PHE A 308 4.72 -2.34 41.77
N SER A 309 5.53 -2.12 40.73
CA SER A 309 6.93 -2.56 40.69
C SER A 309 7.81 -1.91 41.77
N ASP A 310 7.43 -0.74 42.26
CA ASP A 310 8.19 0.02 43.27
C ASP A 310 7.76 -0.28 44.72
N LEU A 311 6.74 -1.11 44.96
CA LEU A 311 6.20 -1.36 46.29
C LEU A 311 6.96 -2.50 47.03
N PRO A 312 7.20 -2.37 48.35
CA PRO A 312 7.80 -3.43 49.15
C PRO A 312 6.84 -4.61 49.35
N ALA A 313 7.36 -5.84 49.43
CA ALA A 313 6.53 -7.00 49.77
C ALA A 313 6.00 -6.89 51.22
N PRO A 314 4.72 -7.18 51.50
CA PRO A 314 3.72 -7.84 50.64
C PRO A 314 2.75 -6.90 49.90
N GLU A 315 2.95 -5.58 49.91
CA GLU A 315 1.99 -4.59 49.39
C GLU A 315 1.51 -4.83 47.93
N PRO A 316 2.37 -5.26 46.96
CA PRO A 316 1.89 -5.60 45.62
C PRO A 316 0.78 -6.66 45.61
N LEU A 317 0.83 -7.63 46.52
CA LEU A 317 -0.18 -8.69 46.64
C LEU A 317 -1.51 -8.10 47.07
N GLU A 318 -1.51 -7.32 48.15
CA GLU A 318 -2.71 -6.72 48.74
C GLU A 318 -3.39 -5.79 47.74
N LYS A 319 -2.61 -4.90 47.10
CA LYS A 319 -3.11 -3.98 46.09
C LYS A 319 -3.64 -4.68 44.84
N THR A 320 -2.99 -5.75 44.40
CA THR A 320 -3.51 -6.54 43.27
C THR A 320 -4.84 -7.19 43.64
N LEU A 321 -4.97 -7.79 44.83
CA LEU A 321 -6.22 -8.42 45.27
C LEU A 321 -7.36 -7.40 45.47
N GLU A 322 -7.05 -6.19 45.92
CA GLU A 322 -7.97 -5.06 46.04
C GLU A 322 -8.54 -4.68 44.66
N VAL A 323 -7.68 -4.42 43.67
CA VAL A 323 -8.12 -4.06 42.31
C VAL A 323 -8.92 -5.18 41.67
N VAL A 324 -8.46 -6.42 41.80
CA VAL A 324 -9.15 -7.62 41.28
C VAL A 324 -10.57 -7.75 41.83
N SER A 325 -10.82 -7.38 43.09
CA SER A 325 -12.16 -7.46 43.70
C SER A 325 -13.19 -6.51 43.07
N THR A 326 -12.71 -5.46 42.41
CA THR A 326 -13.53 -4.43 41.75
C THR A 326 -13.61 -4.60 40.24
N LEU A 327 -12.95 -5.62 39.69
CA LEU A 327 -12.76 -5.80 38.26
C LEU A 327 -14.08 -6.23 37.58
N PRO A 328 -14.62 -5.48 36.60
CA PRO A 328 -15.87 -5.84 35.91
C PRO A 328 -15.80 -7.18 35.18
N ALA A 329 -16.95 -7.82 34.95
CA ALA A 329 -17.01 -9.02 34.11
C ALA A 329 -16.53 -8.72 32.68
N LYS A 330 -15.84 -9.68 32.06
CA LYS A 330 -15.22 -9.58 30.71
C LYS A 330 -14.13 -8.52 30.57
N SER A 331 -13.52 -8.09 31.67
CA SER A 331 -12.41 -7.12 31.66
C SER A 331 -11.07 -7.79 31.96
N CYS A 332 -9.98 -7.06 31.67
CA CYS A 332 -8.61 -7.54 31.88
C CYS A 332 -7.82 -6.56 32.73
N LEU A 333 -7.10 -7.08 33.71
CA LEU A 333 -6.19 -6.32 34.54
C LEU A 333 -4.75 -6.72 34.18
N TRP A 334 -3.93 -5.72 33.88
CA TRP A 334 -2.49 -5.85 33.79
C TRP A 334 -1.84 -5.23 35.01
N VAL A 335 -0.94 -5.97 35.67
CA VAL A 335 -0.19 -5.47 36.82
C VAL A 335 1.29 -5.68 36.61
N CYS A 336 2.09 -4.64 36.85
CA CYS A 336 3.54 -4.74 36.90
C CYS A 336 3.97 -4.95 38.37
N VAL A 337 4.67 -6.05 38.66
CA VAL A 337 5.10 -6.42 40.02
C VAL A 337 6.62 -6.65 40.10
N PRO A 338 7.28 -6.40 41.25
CA PRO A 338 8.74 -6.42 41.33
C PRO A 338 9.34 -7.81 41.08
N LYS A 339 8.62 -8.88 41.44
CA LYS A 339 9.05 -10.27 41.33
C LYS A 339 7.86 -11.18 41.03
N MET A 340 8.14 -12.41 40.60
CA MET A 340 7.11 -13.41 40.34
C MET A 340 6.21 -13.61 41.58
N PRO A 341 4.89 -13.39 41.48
CA PRO A 341 4.02 -13.35 42.66
C PRO A 341 3.50 -14.75 43.00
N ASN A 342 4.38 -15.61 43.52
CA ASN A 342 4.06 -17.01 43.84
C ASN A 342 2.88 -17.17 44.82
N LEU A 343 2.71 -16.20 45.74
CA LEU A 343 1.63 -16.21 46.72
C LEU A 343 0.30 -15.68 46.16
N LEU A 344 0.32 -14.89 45.08
CA LEU A 344 -0.91 -14.33 44.47
C LEU A 344 -1.64 -15.37 43.62
N ILE A 345 -0.89 -16.24 42.94
CA ILE A 345 -1.42 -17.23 41.98
C ILE A 345 -2.53 -18.10 42.61
N PRO A 346 -2.34 -18.73 43.80
CA PRO A 346 -3.39 -19.52 44.44
C PRO A 346 -4.66 -18.73 44.75
N HIS A 347 -4.54 -17.46 45.15
CA HIS A 347 -5.69 -16.60 45.45
C HIS A 347 -6.50 -16.24 44.21
N LEU A 348 -5.84 -16.05 43.06
CA LEU A 348 -6.51 -15.81 41.77
C LEU A 348 -7.25 -17.06 41.29
N THR A 349 -6.61 -18.23 41.37
CA THR A 349 -7.22 -19.51 40.98
C THR A 349 -8.45 -19.83 41.82
N ASN A 350 -8.39 -19.63 43.14
CA ASN A 350 -9.54 -19.85 44.03
C ASN A 350 -10.74 -18.94 43.73
N ARG A 351 -10.51 -17.80 43.08
CA ARG A 351 -11.56 -16.86 42.64
C ARG A 351 -12.05 -17.13 41.21
N GLY A 352 -11.58 -18.20 40.57
CA GLY A 352 -11.95 -18.56 39.19
C GLY A 352 -11.36 -17.64 38.12
N LEU A 353 -10.35 -16.83 38.46
CA LEU A 353 -9.74 -15.87 37.53
C LEU A 353 -8.59 -16.51 36.76
N SER A 354 -8.61 -16.35 35.44
CA SER A 354 -7.51 -16.79 34.58
C SER A 354 -6.36 -15.81 34.65
N HIS A 355 -5.11 -16.30 34.70
CA HIS A 355 -3.95 -15.43 34.80
C HIS A 355 -2.78 -15.94 33.94
N ARG A 356 -1.95 -15.01 33.44
CA ARG A 356 -0.72 -15.29 32.68
C ARG A 356 0.38 -14.33 33.13
N ALA A 357 1.53 -14.88 33.51
CA ALA A 357 2.70 -14.07 33.88
C ALA A 357 3.66 -13.96 32.69
N HIS A 358 4.13 -12.74 32.42
CA HIS A 358 5.07 -12.41 31.38
C HIS A 358 6.32 -11.81 32.02
N ALA A 359 7.36 -12.63 32.14
CA ALA A 359 8.65 -12.19 32.63
C ALA A 359 9.40 -11.43 31.52
N THR A 360 10.08 -10.36 31.88
CA THR A 360 11.13 -9.78 31.02
C THR A 360 12.50 -10.25 31.48
N GLU A 361 13.55 -10.06 30.67
CA GLU A 361 14.92 -10.53 30.98
C GLU A 361 15.46 -10.06 32.34
N ASN A 362 14.92 -8.95 32.87
CA ASN A 362 15.14 -8.45 34.23
C ASN A 362 13.79 -8.13 34.89
N PRO A 363 13.66 -8.12 36.23
CA PRO A 363 12.47 -7.57 36.89
C PRO A 363 12.18 -6.14 36.37
N PRO A 364 10.91 -5.75 36.21
CA PRO A 364 9.70 -6.34 36.80
C PRO A 364 8.96 -7.38 35.93
N VAL A 365 7.95 -8.05 36.52
CA VAL A 365 7.07 -9.05 35.87
C VAL A 365 5.71 -8.42 35.55
N TYR A 366 5.18 -8.68 34.35
CA TYR A 366 3.85 -8.24 33.93
C TYR A 366 2.86 -9.38 34.07
N LEU A 367 1.86 -9.22 34.92
CA LEU A 367 0.82 -10.20 35.17
C LEU A 367 -0.48 -9.77 34.47
N GLN A 368 -0.99 -10.62 33.58
CA GLN A 368 -2.32 -10.50 33.00
C GLN A 368 -3.31 -11.30 33.85
N ILE A 369 -4.42 -10.69 34.24
CA ILE A 369 -5.53 -11.30 34.97
C ILE A 369 -6.81 -11.05 34.17
N LEU A 370 -7.59 -12.10 33.93
CA LEU A 370 -8.81 -12.08 33.12
C LEU A 370 -9.99 -12.45 34.00
N ASN A 371 -11.00 -11.59 34.03
CA ASN A 371 -12.30 -11.87 34.64
C ASN A 371 -13.27 -12.26 33.52
N SER A 372 -13.48 -13.56 33.33
CA SER A 372 -14.26 -14.14 32.22
C SER A 372 -15.76 -13.93 32.33
#